data_AF-A0A8R1HKI6-F1
#
_entry.id   AF-A0A8R1HKI6-F1
#
_cell.length_a   1.000
_cell.length_b   1.000
_cell.length_c   1.000
_cell.angle_alpha   90.00
_cell.angle_beta   90.00
_cell.angle_gamma   90.00
#
_symmetry.space_group_name_H-M   'P 1'
#
loop_
_entity.id
_entity.type
_entity.pdbx_description
1 polymer ?
#
loop_
_entity_poly.entity_id
_entity_poly.type
_entity_poly.pdbx_seq_one_letter_code
_entity_poly.pdbx_strand_id
1 'polypeptide(L)'
;MKRIIYFLANFIACALVIGYIGWTAPDVETGRKSLRERQSCIPDRLIDNPNFYNVNAASKIPPLISGTMVIALFLQGSYFVLYTTYRLFFTVRAISKQTQELQRKFFIAMALQAFIPLVGLVLPFFYYYLAWSYSYYNQKYNNFAMIAIGLNGLLTTVVMIIVHQPYRKFVSQMVVAKFVIKSREVSSQNFGRNVALTS
;
A
#
# COMPACT_ATOMS: atom_id res chain seq x y z
N MET A 1 3.99 22.69 11.19
CA MET A 1 2.80 22.44 12.03
C MET A 1 1.56 22.05 11.24
N LYS A 2 1.00 22.90 10.36
CA LYS A 2 -0.26 22.59 9.62
C LYS A 2 -0.29 21.23 8.89
N ARG A 3 0.80 20.83 8.22
CA ARG A 3 0.89 19.51 7.53
C ARG A 3 0.92 18.32 8.47
N ILE A 4 1.60 18.46 9.62
CA ILE A 4 1.70 17.38 10.62
C ILE A 4 0.32 17.11 11.21
N ILE A 5 -0.43 18.16 11.54
CA ILE A 5 -1.81 18.04 12.02
C ILE A 5 -2.68 17.30 11.00
N TYR A 6 -2.57 17.64 9.71
CA TYR A 6 -3.30 16.94 8.64
C TYR A 6 -2.98 15.44 8.60
N PHE A 7 -1.71 15.06 8.62
CA PHE A 7 -1.33 13.64 8.59
C PHE A 7 -1.75 12.90 9.86
N LEU A 8 -1.59 13.51 11.04
CA LEU A 8 -2.05 12.94 12.30
C LEU A 8 -3.57 12.76 12.32
N ALA A 9 -4.34 13.74 11.85
CA ALA A 9 -5.79 13.63 11.77
C ALA A 9 -6.23 12.48 10.85
N ASN A 10 -5.61 12.32 9.67
CA ASN A 10 -5.90 11.19 8.78
C ASN A 10 -5.51 9.85 9.41
N PHE A 11 -4.36 9.79 10.09
CA PHE A 11 -3.92 8.58 10.79
C PHE A 11 -4.90 8.17 11.89
N ILE A 12 -5.29 9.13 12.74
CA ILE A 12 -6.27 8.92 13.81
C ILE A 12 -7.63 8.50 13.21
N ALA A 13 -8.10 9.18 12.16
CA ALA A 13 -9.35 8.83 11.50
C ALA A 13 -9.33 7.37 10.98
N CYS A 14 -8.26 6.95 10.31
CA CYS A 14 -8.11 5.56 9.86
C CYS A 14 -8.09 4.58 11.04
N ALA A 15 -7.37 4.89 12.12
CA ALA A 15 -7.32 4.04 13.30
C ALA A 15 -8.69 3.90 13.99
N LEU A 16 -9.44 5.01 14.11
CA LEU A 16 -10.80 5.01 14.66
C LEU A 16 -11.77 4.22 13.78
N VAL A 17 -11.67 4.34 12.45
CA VAL A 17 -12.49 3.57 11.52
C VAL A 17 -12.23 2.07 11.66
N ILE A 18 -10.95 1.66 11.68
CA ILE A 18 -10.60 0.24 11.85
C ILE A 18 -11.06 -0.28 13.22
N GLY A 19 -10.84 0.50 14.28
CA GLY A 19 -11.31 0.16 15.62
C GLY A 19 -12.83 0.01 15.70
N TYR A 20 -13.57 0.90 15.03
CA TYR A 20 -15.03 0.84 14.97
C TYR A 20 -15.54 -0.38 14.19
N ILE A 21 -14.91 -0.74 13.07
CA ILE A 21 -15.23 -1.97 12.33
C ILE A 21 -14.99 -3.20 13.23
N GLY A 22 -13.87 -3.24 13.96
CA GLY A 22 -13.58 -4.32 14.90
C GLY A 22 -14.55 -4.39 16.07
N TRP A 23 -15.02 -3.25 16.57
CA TRP A 23 -15.98 -3.17 17.68
C TRP A 23 -17.40 -3.58 17.27
N THR A 24 -17.81 -3.24 16.05
CA THR A 24 -19.15 -3.55 15.51
C THR A 24 -19.19 -4.88 14.76
N ALA A 25 -18.10 -5.65 14.84
CA ALA A 25 -17.95 -6.89 14.12
C ALA A 25 -18.97 -7.91 14.69
N PRO A 26 -19.83 -8.52 13.84
CA PRO A 26 -20.91 -9.41 14.27
C PRO A 26 -20.38 -10.70 14.90
N ASP A 27 -21.21 -11.42 15.64
CA ASP A 27 -20.87 -12.76 16.11
C ASP A 27 -20.76 -13.74 14.91
N VAL A 28 -20.02 -14.84 15.12
CA VAL A 28 -19.72 -15.82 14.07
C VAL A 28 -21.00 -16.50 13.55
N GLU A 29 -21.99 -16.76 14.41
CA GLU A 29 -23.22 -17.46 14.05
C GLU A 29 -24.13 -16.60 13.16
N THR A 30 -24.32 -15.34 13.53
CA THR A 30 -24.96 -14.30 12.70
C THR A 30 -24.22 -14.15 11.37
N GLY A 31 -22.89 -14.20 11.43
CA GLY A 31 -21.96 -14.31 10.31
C GLY A 31 -22.39 -15.34 9.26
N ARG A 32 -22.48 -16.59 9.74
CA ARG A 32 -22.81 -17.79 8.95
C ARG A 32 -24.24 -17.76 8.43
N LYS A 33 -25.20 -17.40 9.28
CA LYS A 33 -26.62 -17.32 8.90
C LYS A 33 -26.82 -16.32 7.76
N SER A 34 -26.25 -15.11 7.89
CA SER A 34 -26.35 -14.08 6.85
C SER A 34 -25.72 -14.53 5.53
N LEU A 35 -24.63 -15.31 5.57
CA LEU A 35 -24.00 -15.85 4.38
C LEU A 35 -24.89 -16.89 3.69
N ARG A 36 -25.49 -17.82 4.44
CA ARG A 36 -26.38 -18.85 3.91
C ARG A 36 -27.62 -18.24 3.27
N GLU A 37 -28.14 -17.16 3.84
CA GLU A 37 -29.31 -16.43 3.31
C GLU A 37 -28.98 -15.59 2.06
N ARG A 38 -27.82 -14.93 2.03
CA ARG A 38 -27.46 -14.01 0.92
C ARG A 38 -26.65 -14.64 -0.20
N GLN A 39 -25.91 -15.70 0.09
CA GLN A 39 -24.89 -16.28 -0.79
C GLN A 39 -24.93 -17.81 -0.73
N SER A 40 -26.03 -18.38 -1.23
CA SER A 40 -26.26 -19.83 -1.31
C SER A 40 -25.24 -20.58 -2.18
N CYS A 41 -24.45 -19.87 -2.99
CA CYS A 41 -23.41 -20.46 -3.83
C CYS A 41 -22.12 -20.82 -3.07
N ILE A 42 -21.99 -20.42 -1.80
CA ILE A 42 -20.81 -20.72 -0.98
C ILE A 42 -20.98 -22.10 -0.32
N PRO A 43 -20.05 -23.05 -0.53
CA PRO A 43 -20.13 -24.37 0.08
C PRO A 43 -20.10 -24.33 1.61
N ASP A 44 -20.97 -25.11 2.25
CA ASP A 44 -21.10 -25.23 3.71
C ASP A 44 -19.78 -25.54 4.42
N ARG A 45 -18.93 -26.39 3.82
CA ARG A 45 -17.59 -26.69 4.34
C ARG A 45 -16.71 -25.45 4.60
N LEU A 46 -16.92 -24.36 3.86
CA LEU A 46 -16.20 -23.09 4.06
C LEU A 46 -16.87 -22.24 5.15
N ILE A 47 -18.20 -22.26 5.21
CA ILE A 47 -19.00 -21.50 6.18
C ILE A 47 -18.82 -22.07 7.60
N ASP A 48 -18.76 -23.40 7.71
CA ASP A 48 -18.65 -24.13 8.98
C ASP A 48 -17.23 -24.18 9.52
N ASN A 49 -16.25 -23.64 8.79
CA ASN A 49 -14.88 -23.53 9.27
C ASN A 49 -14.84 -22.63 10.54
N PRO A 50 -14.17 -23.05 11.63
CA PRO A 50 -14.07 -22.26 12.86
C PRO A 50 -13.38 -20.91 12.68
N ASN A 51 -12.54 -20.77 11.66
CA ASN A 51 -11.82 -19.53 11.33
C ASN A 51 -12.57 -18.66 10.30
N PHE A 52 -13.76 -19.06 9.84
CA PHE A 52 -14.52 -18.28 8.88
C PHE A 52 -15.27 -17.15 9.59
N TYR A 53 -14.99 -15.91 9.18
CA TYR A 53 -15.59 -14.72 9.76
C TYR A 53 -16.13 -13.80 8.68
N ASN A 54 -17.41 -13.43 8.78
CA ASN A 54 -18.06 -12.51 7.86
C ASN A 54 -18.20 -11.13 8.50
N VAL A 55 -17.24 -10.25 8.19
CA VAL A 55 -17.23 -8.85 8.66
C VAL A 55 -18.48 -8.07 8.20
N ASN A 56 -19.14 -8.51 7.13
CA ASN A 56 -20.30 -7.84 6.54
C ASN A 56 -21.65 -8.36 7.04
N ALA A 57 -21.66 -9.36 7.93
CA ALA A 57 -22.91 -9.93 8.38
C ALA A 57 -23.72 -8.92 9.19
N ALA A 58 -25.03 -8.85 8.91
CA ALA A 58 -26.00 -7.97 9.58
C ALA A 58 -25.73 -6.45 9.52
N SER A 59 -24.58 -6.00 9.00
CA SER A 59 -24.19 -4.58 8.98
C SER A 59 -23.81 -4.10 7.59
N LYS A 60 -24.43 -3.00 7.16
CA LYS A 60 -24.07 -2.28 5.93
C LYS A 60 -22.89 -1.31 6.16
N ILE A 61 -22.42 -1.20 7.41
CA ILE A 61 -21.45 -0.19 7.83
C ILE A 61 -20.05 -0.43 7.23
N PRO A 62 -19.42 -1.62 7.34
CA PRO A 62 -18.08 -1.84 6.77
C PRO A 62 -17.98 -1.56 5.26
N PRO A 63 -18.91 -2.03 4.40
CA PRO A 63 -18.84 -1.74 2.97
C PRO A 63 -19.13 -0.26 2.67
N LEU A 64 -20.03 0.40 3.41
CA LEU A 64 -20.27 1.83 3.26
C LEU A 64 -19.02 2.65 3.60
N ILE A 65 -18.37 2.34 4.72
CA ILE A 65 -17.10 2.96 5.13
C ILE A 65 -16.02 2.74 4.07
N SER A 66 -15.91 1.54 3.50
CA SER A 66 -14.91 1.29 2.45
C SER A 66 -15.16 2.17 1.20
N GLY A 67 -16.43 2.37 0.83
CA GLY A 67 -16.81 3.26 -0.27
C GLY A 67 -16.49 4.73 0.02
N THR A 68 -16.77 5.22 1.23
CA THR A 68 -16.44 6.60 1.61
C THR A 68 -14.92 6.82 1.70
N MET A 69 -14.15 5.83 2.17
CA MET A 69 -12.69 5.88 2.16
C MET A 69 -12.13 6.00 0.75
N VAL A 70 -12.66 5.25 -0.23
CA VAL A 70 -12.24 5.35 -1.64
C VAL A 70 -12.44 6.76 -2.17
N ILE A 71 -13.63 7.35 -1.96
CA ILE A 71 -13.94 8.72 -2.39
C ILE A 71 -13.01 9.72 -1.72
N ALA A 72 -12.81 9.61 -0.41
CA ALA A 72 -11.92 10.50 0.34
C ALA A 72 -10.47 10.44 -0.17
N LEU A 73 -9.93 9.24 -0.41
CA LEU A 73 -8.59 9.05 -0.96
C LEU A 73 -8.46 9.64 -2.36
N PHE A 74 -9.47 9.46 -3.22
CA PHE A 74 -9.49 10.06 -4.55
C PHE A 74 -9.50 11.59 -4.50
N LEU A 75 -10.34 12.19 -3.65
CA LEU A 75 -10.41 13.64 -3.48
C LEU A 75 -9.12 14.23 -2.92
N GLN A 76 -8.52 13.58 -1.92
CA GLN A 76 -7.24 14.00 -1.36
C GLN A 76 -6.11 13.87 -2.39
N GLY A 77 -6.03 12.72 -3.06
CA GLY A 77 -5.04 12.45 -4.09
C GLY A 77 -5.12 13.45 -5.24
N SER A 78 -6.32 13.70 -5.77
CA SER A 78 -6.54 14.67 -6.84
C SER A 78 -6.17 16.09 -6.39
N TYR A 79 -6.58 16.49 -5.18
CA TYR A 79 -6.19 17.78 -4.61
C TYR A 79 -4.66 17.95 -4.56
N PHE A 80 -3.93 16.96 -4.05
CA PHE A 80 -2.46 17.04 -3.97
C PHE A 80 -1.79 17.08 -5.33
N VAL A 81 -2.26 16.28 -6.29
CA VAL A 81 -1.74 16.26 -7.66
C VAL A 81 -1.98 17.60 -8.34
N LEU A 82 -3.21 18.11 -8.29
CA LEU A 82 -3.58 19.40 -8.89
C LEU A 82 -2.82 20.56 -8.24
N TYR A 83 -2.79 20.61 -6.92
CA TYR A 83 -2.08 21.66 -6.18
C TYR A 83 -0.58 21.66 -6.47
N THR A 84 0.04 20.47 -6.53
CA THR A 84 1.47 20.34 -6.81
C THR A 84 1.78 20.71 -8.25
N THR A 85 0.95 20.27 -9.22
CA THR A 85 1.06 20.66 -10.63
C THR A 85 0.96 22.17 -10.76
N TYR A 86 -0.07 22.79 -10.17
CA TYR A 86 -0.28 24.22 -10.21
C TYR A 86 0.94 24.99 -9.68
N ARG A 87 1.45 24.63 -8.49
CA ARG A 87 2.62 25.32 -7.94
C ARG A 87 3.86 25.14 -8.80
N LEU A 88 4.11 23.91 -9.26
CA LEU A 88 5.31 23.57 -10.03
C LEU A 88 5.38 24.35 -11.35
N PHE A 89 4.25 24.53 -12.03
CA PHE A 89 4.22 25.21 -13.33
C PHE A 89 3.97 26.71 -13.25
N PHE A 90 3.19 27.20 -12.28
CA PHE A 90 2.71 28.58 -12.30
C PHE A 90 3.27 29.47 -11.18
N THR A 91 3.63 28.91 -10.02
CA THR A 91 4.02 29.70 -8.85
C THR A 91 5.54 29.82 -8.69
N VAL A 92 6.30 28.76 -8.98
CA VAL A 92 7.74 28.75 -8.74
C VAL A 92 8.49 29.36 -9.94
N ARG A 93 8.44 30.69 -10.08
CA ARG A 93 9.13 31.43 -11.16
C ARG A 93 10.59 31.80 -10.87
N ALA A 94 11.03 31.71 -9.60
CA ALA A 94 12.34 32.16 -9.13
C ALA A 94 13.30 31.00 -8.78
N ILE A 95 13.37 29.96 -9.61
CA ILE A 95 14.31 28.84 -9.44
C ILE A 95 15.18 28.67 -10.68
N SER A 96 16.41 28.18 -10.48
CA SER A 96 17.31 27.87 -11.59
C SER A 96 16.75 26.77 -12.48
N LYS A 97 17.14 26.78 -13.77
CA LYS A 97 16.75 25.75 -14.74
C LYS A 97 17.04 24.33 -14.23
N GLN A 98 18.18 24.15 -13.57
CA GLN A 98 18.59 22.86 -12.99
C GLN A 98 17.64 22.37 -11.88
N THR A 99 17.20 23.27 -10.99
CA THR A 99 16.24 22.91 -9.93
C THR A 99 14.86 22.60 -10.51
N GLN A 100 14.44 23.34 -11.54
CA GLN A 100 13.17 23.09 -12.22
C GLN A 100 13.14 21.71 -12.89
N GLU A 101 14.21 21.31 -13.56
CA GLU A 101 14.32 19.97 -14.15
C GLU A 101 14.27 18.86 -13.09
N LEU A 102 14.93 19.07 -11.94
CA LEU A 102 14.91 18.12 -10.85
C LEU A 102 13.49 17.95 -10.26
N GLN A 103 12.79 19.06 -10.04
CA GLN A 103 11.41 19.03 -9.54
C GLN A 103 10.45 18.36 -10.55
N ARG A 104 10.63 18.59 -11.86
CA ARG A 104 9.85 17.92 -12.91
C ARG A 104 10.07 16.41 -12.91
N LYS A 105 11.32 15.95 -12.84
CA LYS A 105 11.66 14.52 -12.75
C LYS A 105 11.08 13.89 -11.49
N PHE A 106 11.16 14.58 -10.36
CA PHE A 106 10.57 14.15 -9.10
C PHE A 106 9.03 14.07 -9.17
N PHE A 107 8.39 15.03 -9.83
CA PHE A 107 6.93 15.01 -10.01
C PHE A 107 6.47 13.82 -10.86
N ILE A 108 7.14 13.55 -11.97
CA ILE A 108 6.85 12.37 -12.81
C ILE A 108 7.04 11.08 -11.99
N ALA A 109 8.11 11.01 -11.21
CA ALA A 109 8.37 9.87 -10.32
C ALA A 109 7.25 9.66 -9.28
N MET A 110 6.77 10.73 -8.65
CA MET A 110 5.64 10.69 -7.71
C MET A 110 4.35 10.25 -8.41
N ALA A 111 4.07 10.75 -9.61
CA ALA A 111 2.89 10.36 -10.38
C ALA A 111 2.90 8.85 -10.73
N LEU A 112 4.06 8.32 -11.13
CA LEU A 112 4.24 6.88 -11.37
C LEU A 112 4.07 6.06 -10.08
N GLN A 113 4.63 6.54 -8.96
CA GLN A 113 4.49 5.85 -7.68
C GLN A 113 3.03 5.85 -7.18
N ALA A 114 2.25 6.90 -7.48
CA ALA A 114 0.83 6.98 -7.10
C ALA A 114 -0.06 5.97 -7.83
N PHE A 115 0.39 5.41 -8.95
CA PHE A 115 -0.35 4.37 -9.67
C PHE A 115 -0.40 3.04 -8.89
N ILE A 116 0.64 2.73 -8.10
CA ILE A 116 0.68 1.48 -7.32
C ILE A 116 -0.43 1.41 -6.27
N PRO A 117 -0.61 2.38 -5.36
CA PRO A 117 -1.72 2.34 -4.41
C PRO A 117 -3.08 2.46 -5.09
N LEU A 118 -3.17 3.06 -6.28
CA LEU A 118 -4.41 3.05 -7.06
C LEU A 118 -4.82 1.62 -7.44
N VAL A 119 -3.90 0.84 -8.00
CA VAL A 119 -4.17 -0.54 -8.43
C VAL A 119 -4.20 -1.52 -7.25
N GLY A 120 -3.29 -1.35 -6.29
CA GLY A 120 -3.10 -2.25 -5.16
C GLY A 120 -4.06 -2.03 -3.99
N LEU A 121 -4.74 -0.89 -3.92
CA LEU A 121 -5.60 -0.55 -2.78
C LEU A 121 -6.96 0.00 -3.22
N VAL A 122 -6.97 1.04 -4.06
CA VAL A 122 -8.21 1.71 -4.45
C VAL A 122 -9.11 0.81 -5.30
N LEU A 123 -8.56 0.14 -6.32
CA LEU A 123 -9.32 -0.78 -7.17
C LEU A 123 -9.89 -1.98 -6.38
N PRO A 124 -9.12 -2.67 -5.51
CA PRO A 124 -9.66 -3.71 -4.63
C PRO A 124 -10.82 -3.24 -3.74
N PHE A 125 -10.72 -2.06 -3.12
CA PHE A 125 -11.81 -1.51 -2.30
C PHE A 125 -13.03 -1.13 -3.14
N PHE A 126 -12.83 -0.61 -4.35
CA PHE A 126 -13.92 -0.30 -5.26
C PHE A 126 -14.64 -1.57 -5.73
N TYR A 127 -13.89 -2.61 -6.12
CA TYR A 127 -14.45 -3.92 -6.44
C TYR A 127 -15.24 -4.49 -5.26
N TYR A 128 -14.68 -4.43 -4.05
CA TYR A 128 -15.34 -4.88 -2.84
C TYR A 128 -16.69 -4.19 -2.60
N TYR A 129 -16.73 -2.86 -2.75
CA TYR A 129 -17.97 -2.09 -2.63
C TYR A 129 -19.00 -2.50 -3.69
N LEU A 130 -18.60 -2.65 -4.96
CA LEU A 130 -19.50 -3.08 -6.03
C LEU A 130 -20.01 -4.51 -5.82
N ALA A 131 -19.12 -5.43 -5.45
CA ALA A 131 -19.46 -6.82 -5.17
C ALA A 131 -20.51 -6.90 -4.04
N TRP A 132 -20.35 -6.11 -2.99
CA TRP A 132 -21.36 -5.99 -1.94
C TRP A 132 -22.68 -5.38 -2.45
N SER A 133 -22.63 -4.28 -3.19
CA SER A 133 -23.82 -3.58 -3.70
C SER A 133 -24.70 -4.47 -4.60
N TYR A 134 -24.06 -5.25 -5.47
CA TYR A 134 -24.74 -6.18 -6.38
C TYR A 134 -24.99 -7.57 -5.77
N SER A 135 -24.67 -7.79 -4.48
CA SER A 135 -24.70 -9.11 -3.85
C SER A 135 -23.93 -10.19 -4.63
N TYR A 136 -22.86 -9.78 -5.30
CA TYR A 136 -22.01 -10.63 -6.13
C TYR A 136 -20.86 -11.23 -5.29
N TYR A 137 -20.63 -12.52 -5.48
CA TYR A 137 -19.52 -13.22 -4.85
C TYR A 137 -18.74 -14.05 -5.87
N ASN A 138 -17.42 -13.85 -5.90
CA ASN A 138 -16.51 -14.67 -6.68
C ASN A 138 -15.19 -14.86 -5.92
N GLN A 139 -14.94 -16.09 -5.50
CA GLN A 139 -13.76 -16.41 -4.70
C GLN A 139 -12.45 -16.10 -5.41
N LYS A 140 -12.38 -16.25 -6.75
CA LYS A 140 -11.16 -15.94 -7.52
C LYS A 140 -10.84 -14.45 -7.44
N TYR A 141 -11.83 -13.59 -7.71
CA TYR A 141 -11.64 -12.14 -7.67
C TYR A 141 -11.40 -11.62 -6.24
N ASN A 142 -12.08 -12.19 -5.24
CA ASN A 142 -11.81 -11.87 -3.84
C ASN A 142 -10.36 -12.20 -3.45
N ASN A 143 -9.85 -13.37 -3.84
CA ASN A 143 -8.46 -13.75 -3.58
C ASN A 143 -7.47 -12.80 -4.27
N PHE A 144 -7.72 -12.43 -5.53
CA PHE A 144 -6.87 -11.45 -6.24
C PHE A 144 -6.89 -10.08 -5.56
N ALA A 145 -8.07 -9.60 -5.13
CA ALA A 145 -8.19 -8.34 -4.40
C ALA A 145 -7.38 -8.36 -3.09
N MET A 146 -7.47 -9.45 -2.31
CA MET A 146 -6.70 -9.62 -1.07
C MET A 146 -5.19 -9.67 -1.30
N ILE A 147 -4.74 -10.37 -2.35
CA ILE A 147 -3.32 -10.41 -2.73
C ILE A 147 -2.84 -9.01 -3.15
N ALA A 148 -3.62 -8.28 -3.93
CA ALA A 148 -3.29 -6.91 -4.35
C ALA A 148 -3.13 -5.97 -3.14
N ILE A 149 -4.07 -6.03 -2.19
CA ILE A 149 -4.00 -5.26 -0.94
C ILE A 149 -2.75 -5.63 -0.13
N GLY A 150 -2.48 -6.92 0.04
CA GLY A 150 -1.32 -7.40 0.80
C GLY A 150 0.02 -7.01 0.16
N LEU A 151 0.12 -7.04 -1.16
CA LEU A 151 1.35 -6.70 -1.89
C LEU A 151 1.56 -5.20 -2.09
N ASN A 152 0.52 -4.38 -1.95
CA ASN A 152 0.58 -2.94 -2.22
C ASN A 152 1.74 -2.25 -1.46
N GLY A 153 1.93 -2.57 -0.18
CA GLY A 153 3.00 -1.98 0.65
C GLY A 153 4.40 -2.32 0.14
N LEU A 154 4.61 -3.59 -0.20
CA LEU A 154 5.89 -4.05 -0.76
C LEU A 154 6.17 -3.40 -2.13
N LEU A 155 5.17 -3.39 -3.02
CA LEU A 155 5.28 -2.82 -4.35
C LEU A 155 5.54 -1.30 -4.30
N THR A 156 4.87 -0.57 -3.40
CA THR A 156 5.13 0.87 -3.23
C THR A 156 6.56 1.14 -2.78
N THR A 157 7.11 0.36 -1.85
CA THR A 157 8.52 0.50 -1.43
C THR A 157 9.49 0.17 -2.55
N VAL A 158 9.29 -0.93 -3.27
CA VAL A 158 10.17 -1.34 -4.38
C VAL A 158 10.18 -0.27 -5.47
N VAL A 159 9.01 0.24 -5.87
CA VAL A 159 8.91 1.27 -6.90
C VAL A 159 9.46 2.61 -6.42
N MET A 160 9.25 2.98 -5.16
CA MET A 160 9.88 4.15 -4.57
C MET A 160 11.41 4.10 -4.75
N ILE A 161 12.03 2.96 -4.44
CA ILE A 161 13.47 2.75 -4.58
C ILE A 161 13.90 2.85 -6.04
N ILE A 162 13.18 2.22 -6.98
CA ILE A 162 13.55 2.15 -8.40
C ILE A 162 13.37 3.50 -9.11
N VAL A 163 12.26 4.19 -8.86
CA VAL A 163 11.90 5.38 -9.64
C VAL A 163 12.67 6.61 -9.16
N HIS A 164 12.92 6.73 -7.85
CA HIS A 164 13.56 7.90 -7.28
C HIS A 164 15.09 7.80 -7.33
N GLN A 165 15.73 8.71 -8.08
CA GLN A 165 17.19 8.81 -8.16
C GLN A 165 17.92 8.79 -6.80
N PRO A 166 17.54 9.58 -5.77
CA PRO A 166 18.27 9.58 -4.51
C PRO A 166 18.24 8.21 -3.83
N TYR A 167 17.10 7.51 -3.89
CA TYR A 167 16.96 6.17 -3.32
C TYR A 167 17.78 5.13 -4.08
N ARG A 168 17.78 5.14 -5.42
CA ARG A 168 18.66 4.27 -6.22
C ARG A 168 20.14 4.46 -5.89
N LYS A 169 20.59 5.71 -5.80
CA LYS A 169 22.00 6.03 -5.48
C LYS A 169 22.37 5.52 -4.10
N PHE A 170 21.51 5.76 -3.11
CA PHE A 170 21.74 5.28 -1.75
C PHE A 170 21.82 3.75 -1.68
N VAL A 171 20.84 3.05 -2.28
CA VAL A 171 20.81 1.57 -2.26
C VAL A 171 22.00 0.98 -3.01
N SER A 172 22.38 1.53 -4.17
CA SER A 172 23.56 1.06 -4.90
C SER A 172 24.85 1.29 -4.12
N GLN A 173 25.01 2.42 -3.45
CA GLN A 173 26.16 2.68 -2.56
C GLN A 173 26.22 1.68 -1.41
N MET A 174 25.10 1.36 -0.77
CA MET A 174 25.05 0.33 0.29
C MET A 174 25.46 -1.05 -0.24
N VAL A 175 24.96 -1.44 -1.41
CA VAL A 175 25.28 -2.74 -2.02
C VAL A 175 26.77 -2.81 -2.38
N VAL A 176 27.32 -1.77 -3.03
CA VAL A 176 28.75 -1.69 -3.35
C VAL A 176 29.61 -1.74 -2.09
N ALA A 177 29.26 -0.98 -1.05
CA ALA A 177 30.00 -1.00 0.21
C ALA A 177 30.03 -2.41 0.83
N LYS A 178 28.91 -3.14 0.82
CA LYS A 178 28.86 -4.53 1.30
C LYS A 178 29.74 -5.46 0.47
N PHE A 179 29.76 -5.33 -0.85
CA PHE A 179 30.65 -6.12 -1.70
C PHE A 179 32.13 -5.81 -1.43
N VAL A 180 32.48 -4.52 -1.26
CA VAL A 180 33.86 -4.11 -0.94
C VAL A 180 34.33 -4.68 0.41
N ILE A 181 33.48 -4.61 1.44
CA ILE A 181 33.79 -5.17 2.77
C ILE A 181 34.00 -6.68 2.67
N LYS A 182 33.08 -7.40 2.01
CA LYS A 182 33.18 -8.85 1.81
C LYS A 182 34.45 -9.25 1.05
N SER A 183 34.83 -8.50 0.02
CA SER A 183 36.08 -8.77 -0.73
C SER A 183 37.33 -8.55 0.13
N ARG A 184 37.32 -7.56 1.04
CA ARG A 184 38.43 -7.32 1.97
C ARG A 184 38.57 -8.43 3.01
N GLU A 185 37.46 -8.94 3.55
CA GLU A 185 37.46 -10.06 4.49
C GLU A 185 38.05 -11.33 3.87
N VAL A 186 37.62 -11.67 2.65
CA VAL A 186 38.14 -12.84 1.91
C VAL A 186 39.63 -12.69 1.61
N SER A 187 40.09 -11.48 1.22
CA SER A 187 41.50 -11.22 0.96
C SER A 187 42.37 -11.36 2.22
N SER A 188 41.90 -10.83 3.36
CA SER A 188 42.59 -10.95 4.66
C SER A 188 42.70 -12.41 5.13
N GLN A 189 41.63 -13.21 4.97
CA GLN A 189 41.66 -14.64 5.27
C GLN A 189 42.64 -15.41 4.39
N ASN A 190 42.65 -15.15 3.09
CA ASN A 190 43.59 -15.80 2.17
C ASN A 190 45.04 -15.42 2.48
N PHE A 191 45.30 -14.16 2.84
CA PHE A 191 46.63 -13.72 3.26
C PHE A 191 47.09 -14.45 4.54
N GLY A 192 46.26 -14.49 5.59
CA GLY A 192 46.59 -15.21 6.83
C GLY A 192 46.83 -16.71 6.62
N ARG A 193 46.05 -17.34 5.72
CA ARG A 193 46.20 -18.76 5.37
C ARG A 193 47.51 -19.05 4.63
N ASN A 194 47.90 -18.16 3.70
CA ASN A 194 49.14 -18.31 2.95
C ASN A 194 50.37 -18.12 3.85
N VAL A 195 50.33 -17.17 4.79
CA VAL A 195 51.40 -16.98 5.78
C VAL A 195 51.58 -18.22 6.66
N ALA A 196 50.48 -18.85 7.10
CA ALA A 196 50.51 -20.06 7.93
C ALA A 196 51.00 -21.32 7.19
N LEU A 197 50.99 -21.36 5.86
CA LEU A 197 51.50 -22.48 5.05
C LEU A 197 52.99 -22.34 4.71
N THR A 198 53.56 -21.15 4.89
CA THR A 198 54.98 -20.84 4.61
C THR A 198 55.86 -20.82 5.87
N SER A 199 55.28 -21.07 7.04
CA SER A 199 55.93 -21.18 8.35
C SER A 199 55.96 -22.63 8.82
#